data_AF-A0A7X7AJF0-F1
#
_entry.id   AF-A0A7X7AJF0-F1
#
_cell.length_a   1.000
_cell.length_b   1.000
_cell.length_c   1.000
_cell.angle_alpha   90.00
_cell.angle_beta   90.00
_cell.angle_gamma   90.00
#
_symmetry.space_group_name_H-M   'P 1'
#
loop_
_entity.id
_entity.type
_entity.pdbx_description
1 polymer ?
#
loop_
_entity_poly.entity_id
_entity_poly.type
_entity_poly.pdbx_seq_one_letter_code
_entity_poly.pdbx_strand_id
1 'polypeptide(L)'
;ILILSLVIVLFLRDRKHELGIYLSLGDKRTKVVSQILMEVMMIALLGFTLSIFSGNLIAKGLSNSLVSEDRFNTDDGMMFYGGYYFENEVNPEDVMNAYSVNLDLPYILGFYSIGLIVVALSTIVPTVYITRLNPKKIMM
;
A
#
# COMPACT_ATOMS: atom_id res chain seq x y z
N ILE A 1 8.76 -1.98 -3.81
CA ILE A 1 9.12 -2.92 -4.90
C ILE A 1 10.04 -4.03 -4.39
N LEU A 2 11.22 -3.73 -3.82
CA LEU A 2 12.18 -4.76 -3.38
C LEU A 2 11.58 -5.80 -2.40
N ILE A 3 10.86 -5.35 -1.37
CA ILE A 3 10.25 -6.25 -0.38
C ILE A 3 9.21 -7.17 -1.04
N LEU A 4 8.28 -6.61 -1.83
CA LEU A 4 7.27 -7.38 -2.55
C LEU A 4 7.91 -8.41 -3.48
N SER A 5 8.92 -7.99 -4.25
CA SER A 5 9.64 -8.87 -5.16
C SER A 5 10.30 -10.02 -4.41
N LEU A 6 10.91 -9.77 -3.25
CA LEU A 6 11.53 -10.80 -2.43
C LEU A 6 10.50 -11.82 -1.93
N VAL A 7 9.39 -11.34 -1.36
CA VAL A 7 8.30 -12.20 -0.87
C VAL A 7 7.73 -13.07 -1.99
N ILE A 8 7.52 -12.48 -3.17
CA ILE A 8 7.03 -13.21 -4.35
C ILE A 8 8.05 -14.25 -4.81
N VAL A 9 9.35 -13.92 -4.84
CA VAL A 9 10.39 -14.90 -5.17
C VAL A 9 10.39 -16.08 -4.20
N LEU A 10 10.24 -15.83 -2.89
CA LEU A 10 10.18 -16.89 -1.89
C LEU A 10 8.96 -17.79 -2.11
N PHE A 11 7.77 -17.21 -2.31
CA PHE A 11 6.56 -17.97 -2.59
C PHE A 11 6.67 -18.83 -3.86
N LEU A 12 7.24 -18.27 -4.93
CA LEU A 12 7.46 -18.99 -6.19
C LEU A 12 8.53 -20.08 -6.06
N ARG A 13 9.53 -19.89 -5.20
CA ARG A 13 10.57 -20.88 -4.93
C ARG A 13 9.98 -22.11 -4.24
N ASP A 14 9.07 -21.92 -3.28
CA ASP A 14 8.41 -23.02 -2.59
C ASP A 14 7.53 -23.84 -3.55
N ARG A 15 6.93 -23.18 -4.55
CA ARG A 15 6.08 -23.80 -5.58
C ARG A 15 6.80 -24.15 -6.88
N LYS A 16 8.14 -24.12 -6.91
CA LYS A 16 8.93 -24.35 -8.13
C LYS A 16 8.62 -25.70 -8.79
N HIS A 17 8.35 -26.74 -7.99
CA HIS A 17 8.09 -28.09 -8.48
C HIS A 17 6.73 -28.17 -9.20
N GLU A 18 5.70 -27.52 -8.65
CA GLU A 18 4.38 -27.39 -9.30
C GLU A 18 4.51 -26.70 -10.66
N LEU A 19 5.24 -25.58 -10.71
CA LEU A 19 5.49 -24.84 -11.95
C LEU A 19 6.24 -25.70 -12.98
N GLY A 20 7.19 -26.53 -12.53
CA GLY A 20 7.89 -27.51 -13.35
C GLY A 20 6.95 -28.57 -13.94
N ILE A 21 5.96 -29.05 -13.18
CA ILE A 21 4.94 -29.99 -13.66
C ILE A 21 4.07 -29.34 -14.74
N TYR A 22 3.54 -28.13 -14.52
CA TYR A 22 2.72 -27.42 -15.52
C TYR A 22 3.47 -27.23 -16.84
N LEU A 23 4.72 -26.79 -16.78
CA LEU A 23 5.55 -26.62 -17.98
C LEU A 23 5.87 -27.96 -18.67
N SER A 24 6.00 -29.05 -17.91
CA SER A 24 6.25 -30.39 -18.45
C SER A 24 5.02 -31.03 -19.08
N LEU A 25 3.82 -30.63 -18.65
CA LEU A 25 2.55 -30.98 -19.29
C LEU A 25 2.30 -30.21 -20.61
N GLY A 26 3.20 -29.28 -20.97
CA GLY A 26 3.13 -28.52 -22.21
C GLY A 26 2.38 -27.19 -22.12
N ASP A 27 2.05 -26.72 -20.90
CA ASP A 27 1.45 -25.39 -20.74
C ASP A 27 2.43 -24.28 -21.15
N LYS A 28 1.90 -23.26 -21.83
CA LYS A 28 2.69 -22.09 -22.25
C LYS A 28 3.19 -21.32 -21.04
N ARG A 29 4.45 -20.90 -21.05
CA ARG A 29 5.05 -20.06 -19.98
C ARG A 29 4.23 -18.81 -19.68
N THR A 30 3.68 -18.17 -20.71
CA THR A 30 2.82 -16.98 -20.57
C THR A 30 1.53 -17.26 -19.81
N LYS A 31 0.96 -18.48 -19.94
CA LYS A 31 -0.24 -18.90 -19.19
C LYS A 31 0.07 -18.99 -17.70
N VAL A 32 1.19 -19.62 -17.35
CA VAL A 32 1.66 -19.73 -15.95
C VAL A 32 1.95 -18.35 -15.35
N VAL A 33 2.64 -17.48 -16.11
CA VAL A 33 2.91 -16.10 -15.67
C VAL A 33 1.61 -15.32 -15.44
N SER A 34 0.65 -15.41 -16.35
CA SER A 34 -0.64 -14.73 -16.22
C SER A 34 -1.47 -15.27 -15.05
N GLN A 35 -1.42 -16.57 -14.78
CA GLN A 35 -2.11 -17.18 -13.63
C GLN A 35 -1.58 -16.62 -12.32
N ILE A 36 -0.26 -16.63 -12.12
CA ILE A 36 0.39 -16.09 -10.92
C ILE A 36 0.10 -14.60 -10.78
N LEU A 37 0.19 -13.85 -11.89
CA LEU A 37 -0.11 -12.42 -11.88
C LEU A 37 -1.54 -12.17 -11.39
N MET A 38 -2.53 -12.90 -11.91
CA MET A 38 -3.92 -12.76 -11.49
C MET A 38 -4.14 -13.18 -10.03
N GLU A 39 -3.47 -14.23 -9.55
CA GLU A 39 -3.53 -14.67 -8.16
C GLU A 39 -3.05 -13.57 -7.20
N VAL A 40 -1.88 -12.98 -7.48
CA VAL A 40 -1.32 -11.90 -6.66
C VAL A 40 -2.17 -10.63 -6.77
N MET A 41 -2.71 -10.32 -7.95
CA MET A 41 -3.57 -9.15 -8.15
C MET A 41 -4.89 -9.26 -7.36
N MET A 42 -5.51 -10.45 -7.30
CA MET A 42 -6.72 -10.66 -6.49
C MET A 42 -6.44 -10.45 -5.00
N ILE A 43 -5.32 -10.97 -4.49
CA ILE A 43 -4.91 -10.77 -3.09
C ILE A 43 -4.60 -9.29 -2.81
N ALA A 44 -3.94 -8.61 -3.75
CA ALA A 44 -3.63 -7.18 -3.63
C ALA A 44 -4.91 -6.32 -3.58
N LEU A 45 -5.92 -6.63 -4.39
CA LEU A 45 -7.22 -5.93 -4.33
C LEU A 45 -7.87 -6.04 -2.95
N LEU A 46 -7.88 -7.25 -2.37
CA LEU A 46 -8.41 -7.46 -1.02
C LEU A 46 -7.58 -6.70 0.03
N GLY A 47 -6.26 -6.78 -0.07
CA GLY A 47 -5.33 -6.07 0.83
C GLY A 47 -5.49 -4.57 0.78
N PHE A 48 -5.58 -3.97 -0.41
CA PHE A 48 -5.79 -2.54 -0.59
C PHE A 48 -7.14 -2.08 -0.04
N THR A 49 -8.20 -2.86 -0.25
CA THR A 49 -9.53 -2.55 0.30
C THR A 49 -9.49 -2.48 1.82
N LEU A 50 -8.89 -3.49 2.46
CA LEU A 50 -8.71 -3.52 3.90
C LEU A 50 -7.79 -2.40 4.40
N SER A 51 -6.73 -2.08 3.64
CA SER A 51 -5.79 -1.01 3.98
C SER A 51 -6.44 0.37 3.96
N ILE A 52 -7.34 0.65 3.01
CA ILE A 52 -8.06 1.93 2.95
C ILE A 52 -9.02 2.04 4.13
N PHE A 53 -9.75 0.96 4.42
CA PHE A 53 -10.67 0.91 5.55
C PHE A 53 -9.95 1.13 6.88
N SER A 54 -8.89 0.36 7.16
CA SER A 54 -8.11 0.51 8.40
C SER A 54 -7.34 1.83 8.43
N GLY A 55 -6.77 2.26 7.31
CA GLY A 55 -6.07 3.52 7.18
C GLY A 55 -6.95 4.73 7.47
N ASN A 56 -8.21 4.72 7.03
CA ASN A 56 -9.16 5.80 7.34
C ASN A 56 -9.46 5.90 8.84
N LEU A 57 -9.66 4.76 9.51
CA LEU A 57 -9.93 4.70 10.95
C LEU A 57 -8.74 5.22 11.76
N ILE A 58 -7.53 4.77 11.43
CA ILE A 58 -6.30 5.20 12.11
C ILE A 58 -6.03 6.68 11.84
N ALA A 59 -6.20 7.15 10.60
CA ALA A 59 -5.96 8.55 10.24
C ALA A 59 -6.89 9.52 10.98
N LYS A 60 -8.17 9.16 11.13
CA LYS A 60 -9.13 9.95 11.94
C LYS A 60 -8.73 10.02 13.40
N GLY A 61 -8.31 8.89 13.98
CA GLY A 61 -7.84 8.84 15.37
C GLY A 61 -6.59 9.70 15.60
N LEU A 62 -5.60 9.60 14.70
CA LEU A 62 -4.38 10.41 14.77
C LEU A 62 -4.65 11.89 14.57
N SER A 63 -5.49 12.26 13.60
CA SER A 63 -5.87 13.65 13.32
C SER A 63 -6.50 14.31 14.55
N ASN A 64 -7.45 13.63 15.20
CA ASN A 64 -8.09 14.13 16.41
C ASN A 64 -7.11 14.36 17.57
N SER A 65 -6.13 13.46 17.76
CA SER A 65 -5.13 13.60 18.82
C SER A 65 -4.20 14.79 18.59
N LEU A 66 -3.72 14.98 17.35
CA LEU A 66 -2.85 16.09 17.00
C LEU A 66 -3.55 17.44 17.20
N VAL A 67 -4.80 17.57 16.73
CA VAL A 67 -5.59 18.79 16.93
C VAL A 67 -5.85 19.06 18.41
N SER A 68 -6.04 18.01 19.22
CA SER A 68 -6.24 18.18 20.66
C SER A 68 -4.98 18.71 21.35
N GLU A 69 -3.80 18.21 21.00
CA GLU A 69 -2.51 18.62 21.58
C GLU A 69 -2.17 20.09 21.26
N ASP A 70 -2.45 20.57 20.05
CA ASP A 70 -2.26 21.98 19.68
C ASP A 70 -3.18 22.92 20.49
N ARG A 71 -4.40 22.48 20.82
CA ARG A 71 -5.32 23.25 21.67
C ARG A 71 -4.85 23.37 23.11
N PHE A 72 -4.23 22.32 23.66
CA PHE A 72 -3.67 22.36 25.03
C PHE A 72 -2.41 23.21 25.14
N ASN A 73 -1.54 23.24 24.11
CA ASN A 73 -0.34 24.07 24.12
C ASN A 73 -0.62 25.58 23.93
N THR A 74 -1.74 25.93 23.31
CA THR A 74 -2.15 27.32 23.10
C THR A 74 -2.74 27.94 24.38
N ASP A 75 -3.32 27.14 25.28
CA ASP A 75 -4.01 27.62 26.48
C ASP A 75 -3.05 27.88 27.67
N ASP A 76 -1.92 27.15 27.74
CA ASP A 76 -0.95 27.24 28.87
C ASP A 76 0.19 28.25 28.66
N GLY A 77 0.25 28.92 27.50
CA GLY A 77 1.35 29.82 27.10
C GLY A 77 1.06 31.32 27.16
N MET A 78 -0.16 31.75 27.53
CA MET A 78 -0.53 33.17 27.57
C MET A 78 -0.04 33.84 28.86
N MET A 79 1.27 34.07 28.94
CA MET A 79 1.85 35.04 29.88
C MET A 79 1.33 36.45 29.56
N PHE A 80 0.36 36.88 30.34
CA PHE A 80 -0.26 38.21 30.30
C PHE A 80 0.77 39.30 30.66
N TYR A 81 1.43 39.86 29.64
CA TYR A 81 2.22 41.09 29.80
C TYR A 81 1.97 42.05 28.64
N GLY A 82 1.18 43.10 28.91
CA GLY A 82 1.22 44.35 28.18
C GLY A 82 0.55 44.37 26.80
N GLY A 83 -0.77 44.56 26.79
CA GLY A 83 -1.42 45.60 25.96
C GLY A 83 -1.34 45.54 24.44
N TYR A 84 -0.86 44.45 23.84
CA TYR A 84 -1.00 44.18 22.41
C TYR A 84 -1.65 42.82 22.22
N TYR A 85 -2.92 42.82 21.84
CA TYR A 85 -3.57 41.63 21.32
C TYR A 85 -2.95 41.32 19.96
N PHE A 86 -1.99 40.40 19.93
CA PHE A 86 -1.70 39.67 18.69
C PHE A 86 -2.89 38.74 18.47
N GLU A 87 -3.78 39.17 17.58
CA GLU A 87 -4.84 38.36 17.00
C GLU A 87 -4.18 37.28 16.13
N ASN A 88 -3.63 36.25 16.76
CA ASN A 88 -3.38 34.99 16.08
C ASN A 88 -4.73 34.32 15.91
N GLU A 89 -5.46 34.76 14.88
CA GLU A 89 -6.69 34.17 14.40
C GLU A 89 -6.37 32.82 13.72
N VAL A 90 -5.78 31.89 14.48
CA VAL A 90 -5.72 30.49 14.08
C VAL A 90 -7.09 29.93 14.37
N ASN A 91 -8.00 30.12 13.41
CA ASN A 91 -9.35 29.61 13.48
C ASN A 91 -9.30 28.08 13.65
N PRO A 92 -9.82 27.52 14.76
CA PRO A 92 -9.83 26.08 14.99
C PRO A 92 -10.52 25.29 13.87
N GLU A 93 -11.42 25.94 13.12
CA GLU A 93 -12.09 25.37 11.95
C GLU A 93 -11.14 25.21 10.74
N ASP A 94 -10.18 26.12 10.56
CA ASP A 94 -9.18 26.04 9.49
C ASP A 94 -8.15 24.95 9.76
N VAL A 95 -7.78 24.74 11.03
CA VAL A 95 -6.88 23.65 11.45
C VAL A 95 -7.58 22.30 11.29
N MET A 96 -8.86 22.20 11.65
CA MET A 96 -9.66 20.97 11.49
C MET A 96 -9.89 20.62 10.00
N ASN A 97 -10.14 21.62 9.15
CA ASN A 97 -10.30 21.42 7.71
C ASN A 97 -8.98 21.05 7.02
N ALA A 98 -7.86 21.67 7.42
CA ALA A 98 -6.53 21.33 6.89
C ALA A 98 -6.09 19.91 7.24
N TYR A 99 -6.53 19.37 8.38
CA TYR A 99 -6.23 18.01 8.83
C TYR A 99 -7.32 16.97 8.52
N SER A 100 -8.41 17.38 7.87
CA SER A 100 -9.45 16.47 7.41
C SER A 100 -8.92 15.64 6.24
N VAL A 101 -8.57 14.38 6.52
CA VAL A 101 -8.17 13.41 5.48
C VAL A 101 -9.40 13.05 4.67
N ASN A 102 -9.69 13.85 3.65
CA ASN A 102 -10.77 13.59 2.70
C ASN A 102 -10.28 12.57 1.66
N LEU A 103 -10.80 11.35 1.77
CA LEU A 103 -10.55 10.31 0.77
C LEU A 103 -11.47 10.53 -0.42
N ASP A 104 -11.01 11.38 -1.34
CA ASP A 104 -11.71 11.63 -2.59
C ASP A 104 -11.65 10.43 -3.54
N LEU A 105 -12.68 10.28 -4.38
CA LEU A 105 -12.77 9.20 -5.36
C LEU A 105 -11.57 9.17 -6.33
N PRO A 106 -11.11 10.31 -6.89
CA PRO A 106 -9.85 10.37 -7.64
C PRO A 106 -8.63 9.87 -6.88
N TYR A 107 -8.52 10.16 -5.58
CA TYR A 107 -7.39 9.72 -4.77
C TYR A 107 -7.42 8.20 -4.57
N ILE A 108 -8.58 7.64 -4.27
CA ILE A 108 -8.76 6.18 -4.13
C ILE A 108 -8.40 5.47 -5.45
N LEU A 109 -8.90 5.97 -6.59
CA LEU A 109 -8.58 5.39 -7.91
C LEU A 109 -7.09 5.52 -8.24
N GLY A 110 -6.46 6.65 -7.91
CA GLY A 110 -5.02 6.86 -8.03
C GLY A 110 -4.21 5.86 -7.19
N PHE A 111 -4.61 5.67 -5.94
CA PHE A 111 -4.00 4.69 -5.03
C PHE A 111 -4.10 3.25 -5.58
N TYR A 112 -5.28 2.82 -6.02
CA TYR A 112 -5.46 1.50 -6.62
C TYR A 112 -4.64 1.33 -7.90
N SER A 113 -4.69 2.29 -8.82
CA SER A 113 -3.99 2.18 -10.11
C SER A 113 -2.48 2.09 -9.92
N ILE A 114 -1.88 2.99 -9.14
CA ILE A 114 -0.44 2.98 -8.87
C ILE A 114 -0.06 1.72 -8.09
N GLY A 115 -0.83 1.37 -7.04
CA GLY A 115 -0.59 0.18 -6.23
C GLY A 115 -0.61 -1.10 -7.07
N LEU A 116 -1.60 -1.25 -7.95
CA LEU A 116 -1.73 -2.42 -8.82
C LEU A 116 -0.61 -2.48 -9.87
N ILE A 117 -0.17 -1.34 -10.42
CA ILE A 117 0.98 -1.30 -11.33
C ILE A 117 2.24 -1.75 -10.60
N VAL A 118 2.47 -1.26 -9.38
CA VAL A 118 3.62 -1.65 -8.55
C VAL A 118 3.60 -3.14 -8.24
N VAL A 119 2.44 -3.69 -7.87
CA VAL A 119 2.26 -5.13 -7.64
C VAL A 119 2.52 -5.91 -8.91
N ALA A 120 1.93 -5.51 -10.04
CA ALA A 120 2.10 -6.19 -11.32
C ALA A 120 3.58 -6.25 -11.75
N LEU A 121 4.29 -5.11 -11.71
CA LEU A 121 5.71 -5.05 -12.03
C LEU A 121 6.54 -5.91 -11.08
N SER A 122 6.22 -5.84 -9.78
CA SER A 122 6.91 -6.62 -8.76
C SER A 122 6.67 -8.12 -8.86
N THR A 123 5.57 -8.56 -9.49
CA THR A 123 5.27 -9.98 -9.74
C THR A 123 5.89 -10.46 -11.05
N ILE A 124 5.74 -9.70 -12.12
CA ILE A 124 6.19 -10.10 -13.47
C ILE A 124 7.69 -10.38 -13.48
N VAL A 125 8.51 -9.52 -12.88
CA VAL A 125 9.98 -9.65 -12.90
C VAL A 125 10.45 -10.98 -12.28
N PRO A 126 10.08 -11.34 -11.04
CA PRO A 126 10.33 -12.65 -10.44
C PRO A 126 9.77 -13.82 -11.24
N THR A 127 8.53 -13.73 -11.69
CA THR A 127 7.84 -14.86 -12.32
C THR A 127 8.46 -15.20 -13.68
N VAL A 128 8.83 -14.19 -14.48
CA VAL A 128 9.53 -14.39 -15.74
C VAL A 128 10.93 -14.98 -15.51
N TYR A 129 11.64 -14.53 -14.47
CA TYR A 129 12.95 -15.09 -14.13
C TYR A 129 12.87 -16.58 -13.78
N ILE A 130 11.92 -16.97 -12.91
CA ILE A 130 11.77 -18.35 -12.46
C ILE A 130 11.28 -19.27 -13.59
N THR A 131 10.32 -18.84 -14.39
CA THR A 131 9.77 -19.64 -15.50
C THR A 131 10.71 -19.77 -16.71
N ARG A 132 11.77 -18.96 -16.78
CA ARG A 132 12.85 -19.12 -17.77
C ARG A 132 13.85 -20.22 -17.42
N LEU A 133 13.88 -20.70 -16.17
CA LEU A 133 14.73 -21.82 -15.76
C LEU A 133 14.24 -23.13 -16.40
N ASN A 134 15.17 -23.98 -16.82
CA ASN A 134 14.84 -25.20 -17.56
C ASN A 134 14.05 -26.18 -16.68
N PRO A 135 12.79 -26.54 -17.04
CA PRO A 135 11.89 -27.33 -16.20
C PRO A 135 12.46 -28.72 -15.86
N LYS A 136 13.23 -29.33 -16.77
CA LYS A 136 13.92 -30.61 -16.54
C LYS A 136 14.93 -30.60 -15.37
N LYS A 137 15.48 -29.44 -15.01
CA LYS A 137 16.45 -29.29 -13.92
C LYS A 137 15.78 -28.90 -12.59
N ILE A 138 14.46 -28.69 -12.59
CA ILE A 138 13.65 -28.37 -11.40
C ILE A 138 13.07 -29.64 -10.78
N MET A 139 12.99 -30.73 -11.56
CA MET A 139 12.46 -32.04 -11.15
C MET A 139 13.52 -33.06 -10.70
N MET A 140 14.82 -32.76 -10.86
CA MET A 140 15.95 -33.49 -10.25
C MET A 140 16.48 -32.70 -9.06
#